data_AF-M4A627-F1
#
_entry.id   AF-M4A627-F1
#
_cell.length_a   1.000
_cell.length_b   1.000
_cell.length_c   1.000
_cell.angle_alpha   90.00
_cell.angle_beta   90.00
_cell.angle_gamma   90.00
#
_symmetry.space_group_name_H-M   'P 1'
#
loop_
_entity.id
_entity.type
_entity.pdbx_description
1 polymer ?
#
loop_
_entity_poly.entity_id
_entity_poly.type
_entity_poly.pdbx_seq_one_letter_code
_entity_poly.pdbx_strand_id
1 'polypeptide(L)'
;MSISNPRQVFSNPLIPFAGTILGGLLPDEMVLIQGSVPSGADRFQVDFTCGSSVKPRADVAFHFNPRLKKKRIVCNTLEKERWGSEEILYQMPLRVGAAFELIFLVLKDKYKVAVNGAHVLEYKHRVDLNRVDTILISGAVAVQAVAVLPPASSPASPASSLTIKMKNTNMQTQNSVFRLHQRFPFRGRLEKGLKVGHSIIIKGQTSSNAKSFAVNLRDASGRDIVLHLNPRLAKRVFARNSFLSECWGAEESDLEAFPFAAGEYFEMIVRSNERHFRVAVNGCHQFDYKHRVQDLSAVGQLEVVGDVTLMDVRMI
;
A
#
# COMPACT_ATOMS: atom_id res chain seq x y z
N MET A 1 -6.89 -20.36 -17.46
CA MET A 1 -7.18 -18.92 -17.42
C MET A 1 -5.91 -18.18 -17.78
N SER A 2 -5.97 -17.20 -18.67
CA SER A 2 -4.84 -16.32 -18.98
C SER A 2 -4.40 -15.67 -17.67
N ILE A 3 -3.14 -15.85 -17.27
CA ILE A 3 -2.60 -15.22 -16.06
C ILE A 3 -2.38 -13.75 -16.42
N SER A 4 -3.37 -12.91 -16.13
CA SER A 4 -3.16 -11.46 -16.12
C SER A 4 -2.12 -11.16 -15.05
N ASN A 5 -1.00 -10.55 -15.43
CA ASN A 5 0.00 -10.13 -14.45
C ASN A 5 -0.65 -9.16 -13.45
N PRO A 6 -0.47 -9.38 -12.13
CA PRO A 6 -0.98 -8.44 -11.14
C PRO A 6 -0.31 -7.08 -11.30
N ARG A 7 -1.10 -6.02 -11.23
CA ARG A 7 -0.56 -4.65 -11.26
C ARG A 7 0.07 -4.25 -9.93
N GLN A 8 -0.28 -4.94 -8.86
CA GLN A 8 0.29 -4.72 -7.53
C GLN A 8 0.30 -6.02 -6.73
N VAL A 9 1.42 -6.30 -6.05
CA VAL A 9 1.58 -7.50 -5.21
C VAL A 9 2.25 -7.16 -3.89
N PHE A 10 1.71 -7.70 -2.80
CA PHE A 10 2.32 -7.72 -1.48
C PHE A 10 2.64 -9.17 -1.11
N SER A 11 3.93 -9.52 -1.04
CA SER A 11 4.39 -10.86 -0.71
C SER A 11 4.72 -10.97 0.78
N ASN A 12 4.20 -12.02 1.42
CA ASN A 12 4.38 -12.37 2.83
C ASN A 12 4.22 -11.18 3.80
N PRO A 13 3.12 -10.41 3.73
CA PRO A 13 2.91 -9.31 4.66
C PRO A 13 2.77 -9.80 6.11
N LEU A 14 3.33 -9.05 7.06
CA LEU A 14 3.08 -9.25 8.48
C LEU A 14 1.66 -8.81 8.83
N ILE A 15 1.03 -9.50 9.79
CA ILE A 15 -0.32 -9.20 10.27
C ILE A 15 -0.23 -8.54 11.66
N PRO A 16 -0.89 -7.38 11.90
CA PRO A 16 -1.80 -6.67 11.00
C PRO A 16 -1.09 -6.05 9.79
N PHE A 17 -1.74 -6.13 8.63
CA PHE A 17 -1.26 -5.57 7.38
C PHE A 17 -2.11 -4.37 6.97
N ALA A 18 -1.45 -3.31 6.51
CA ALA A 18 -2.05 -2.20 5.80
C ALA A 18 -1.30 -2.00 4.48
N GLY A 19 -2.03 -2.02 3.37
CA GLY A 19 -1.46 -1.77 2.04
C GLY A 19 -2.31 -0.79 1.25
N THR A 20 -1.70 0.30 0.80
CA THR A 20 -2.34 1.21 -0.17
C THR A 20 -2.48 0.51 -1.51
N ILE A 21 -3.69 0.50 -2.06
CA ILE A 21 -4.03 0.09 -3.42
C ILE A 21 -3.79 1.31 -4.33
N LEU A 22 -2.73 1.25 -5.12
CA LEU A 22 -2.26 2.40 -5.88
C LEU A 22 -3.24 2.75 -6.99
N GLY A 23 -3.71 3.99 -7.02
CA GLY A 23 -4.77 4.42 -7.94
C GLY A 23 -6.18 3.99 -7.52
N GLY A 24 -6.35 3.46 -6.30
CA GLY A 24 -7.63 2.98 -5.79
C GLY A 24 -8.04 1.63 -6.37
N LEU A 25 -9.18 1.12 -5.91
CA LEU A 25 -9.85 -0.02 -6.55
C LEU A 25 -10.67 0.45 -7.75
N LEU A 26 -10.54 -0.28 -8.86
CA LEU A 26 -11.31 -0.02 -10.07
C LEU A 26 -12.34 -1.14 -10.33
N PRO A 27 -13.45 -0.82 -11.02
CA PRO A 27 -14.37 -1.84 -11.50
C PRO A 27 -13.67 -2.89 -12.37
N ASP A 28 -14.18 -4.11 -12.28
CA ASP A 28 -13.73 -5.34 -12.93
C ASP A 28 -12.35 -5.86 -12.47
N GLU A 29 -11.71 -5.21 -11.50
CA GLU A 29 -10.49 -5.71 -10.86
C GLU A 29 -10.78 -6.83 -9.86
N MET A 30 -9.76 -7.66 -9.63
CA MET A 30 -9.79 -8.68 -8.58
C MET A 30 -8.72 -8.41 -7.54
N VAL A 31 -9.07 -8.58 -6.26
CA VAL A 31 -8.09 -8.70 -5.17
C VAL A 31 -8.00 -10.15 -4.76
N LEU A 32 -6.87 -10.78 -5.08
CA LEU A 32 -6.52 -12.15 -4.71
C LEU A 32 -5.72 -12.14 -3.41
N ILE A 33 -6.15 -12.94 -2.44
CA ILE A 33 -5.43 -13.17 -1.18
C ILE A 33 -5.17 -14.66 -1.05
N GLN A 34 -3.90 -15.03 -0.99
CA GLN A 34 -3.47 -16.38 -0.67
C GLN A 34 -2.98 -16.40 0.77
N GLY A 35 -3.59 -17.29 1.55
CA GLY A 35 -3.46 -17.30 3.01
C GLY A 35 -3.52 -18.70 3.59
N SER A 36 -3.35 -18.78 4.91
CA SER A 36 -3.80 -19.91 5.71
C SER A 36 -4.44 -19.43 7.01
N VAL A 37 -5.36 -20.23 7.54
CA VAL A 37 -5.97 -19.99 8.85
C VAL A 37 -5.15 -20.74 9.90
N PRO A 38 -4.46 -20.07 10.83
CA PRO A 38 -3.67 -20.73 11.87
C PRO A 38 -4.52 -21.64 12.77
N SER A 39 -3.91 -22.66 13.36
CA SER A 39 -4.54 -23.49 14.39
C SER A 39 -5.05 -22.64 15.55
N GLY A 40 -6.27 -22.90 16.02
CA GLY A 40 -6.88 -22.16 17.13
C GLY A 40 -7.47 -20.79 16.76
N ALA A 41 -7.44 -20.37 15.49
CA ALA A 41 -7.98 -19.10 15.03
C ALA A 41 -9.48 -18.96 15.37
N ASP A 42 -9.85 -17.82 15.98
CA ASP A 42 -11.26 -17.47 16.24
C ASP A 42 -11.86 -16.67 15.09
N ARG A 43 -11.20 -15.58 14.70
CA ARG A 43 -11.62 -14.70 13.60
C ARG A 43 -10.44 -13.99 12.97
N PHE A 44 -10.63 -13.58 11.72
CA PHE A 44 -9.81 -12.58 11.06
C PHE A 44 -10.70 -11.66 10.23
N GLN A 45 -10.16 -10.58 9.71
CA GLN A 45 -10.90 -9.67 8.84
C GLN A 45 -10.03 -9.15 7.70
N VAL A 46 -10.70 -8.89 6.58
CA VAL A 46 -10.17 -8.15 5.44
C VAL A 46 -11.08 -6.95 5.27
N ASP A 47 -10.51 -5.76 5.40
CA ASP A 47 -11.23 -4.50 5.34
C ASP A 47 -10.74 -3.69 4.14
N PHE A 48 -11.65 -3.32 3.25
CA PHE A 48 -11.40 -2.32 2.21
C PHE A 48 -11.79 -0.95 2.75
N THR A 49 -10.82 -0.04 2.86
CA THR A 49 -10.96 1.21 3.60
C THR A 49 -10.66 2.44 2.76
N CYS A 50 -11.18 3.59 3.22
CA CYS A 50 -10.89 4.91 2.66
C CYS A 50 -9.74 5.54 3.47
N GLY A 51 -8.50 5.20 3.10
CA GLY A 51 -7.30 5.47 3.88
C GLY A 51 -7.07 4.47 5.02
N SER A 52 -6.06 4.74 5.86
CA SER A 52 -5.75 3.94 7.07
C SER A 52 -5.57 4.79 8.33
N SER A 53 -6.25 5.95 8.39
CA SER A 53 -6.37 6.72 9.63
C SER A 53 -6.91 5.85 10.77
N VAL A 54 -6.27 5.93 11.94
CA VAL A 54 -6.72 5.25 13.17
C VAL A 54 -7.51 6.18 14.10
N LYS A 55 -7.43 7.50 13.87
CA LYS A 55 -8.15 8.51 14.67
C LYS A 55 -8.38 9.80 13.87
N PRO A 56 -9.61 10.07 13.41
CA PRO A 56 -10.75 9.16 13.44
C PRO A 56 -10.45 7.90 12.62
N ARG A 57 -11.01 6.76 13.02
CA ARG A 57 -10.86 5.52 12.26
C ARG A 57 -11.40 5.72 10.84
N ALA A 58 -10.59 5.32 9.87
CA ALA A 58 -10.95 5.36 8.45
C ALA A 58 -12.26 4.60 8.20
N ASP A 59 -13.07 5.12 7.28
CA ASP A 59 -14.27 4.45 6.82
C ASP A 59 -13.90 3.10 6.20
N VAL A 60 -14.67 2.06 6.54
CA VAL A 60 -14.52 0.71 6.00
C VAL A 60 -15.64 0.50 5.00
N ALA A 61 -15.33 0.63 3.71
CA ALA A 61 -16.31 0.43 2.64
C ALA A 61 -16.84 -1.00 2.63
N PHE A 62 -15.96 -1.98 2.83
CA PHE A 62 -16.33 -3.39 2.95
C PHE A 62 -15.49 -4.11 4.01
N HIS A 63 -16.14 -4.47 5.11
CA HIS A 63 -15.60 -5.31 6.17
C HIS A 63 -15.98 -6.76 5.90
N PHE A 64 -15.01 -7.63 5.61
CA PHE A 64 -15.23 -9.08 5.47
C PHE A 64 -14.63 -9.80 6.67
N ASN A 65 -15.47 -10.33 7.57
CA ASN A 65 -15.03 -10.91 8.84
C ASN A 65 -15.49 -12.37 9.03
N PRO A 66 -14.68 -13.35 8.59
CA PRO A 66 -14.85 -14.74 8.97
C PRO A 66 -14.70 -14.93 10.49
N ARG A 67 -15.74 -15.46 11.13
CA ARG A 67 -15.76 -15.87 12.54
C ARG A 67 -15.83 -17.39 12.60
N LEU A 68 -14.67 -18.05 12.66
CA LEU A 68 -14.47 -19.48 12.46
C LEU A 68 -15.19 -20.30 13.54
N LYS A 69 -15.05 -19.93 14.82
CA LYS A 69 -15.76 -20.63 15.92
C LYS A 69 -17.28 -20.52 15.81
N LYS A 70 -17.77 -19.35 15.39
CA LYS A 70 -19.20 -19.08 15.19
C LYS A 70 -19.73 -19.53 13.82
N LYS A 71 -18.89 -20.16 12.99
CA LYS A 71 -19.19 -20.68 11.64
C LYS A 71 -19.99 -19.71 10.78
N ARG A 72 -19.61 -18.43 10.77
CA ARG A 72 -20.27 -17.40 9.96
C ARG A 72 -19.28 -16.37 9.43
N ILE A 73 -19.62 -15.76 8.31
CA ILE A 73 -18.93 -14.58 7.80
C ILE A 73 -19.83 -13.38 8.04
N VAL A 74 -19.30 -12.35 8.69
CA VAL A 74 -20.01 -11.08 8.88
C VAL A 74 -19.45 -10.05 7.91
N CYS A 75 -20.36 -9.42 7.17
CA CYS A 75 -20.08 -8.33 6.25
C CYS A 75 -20.70 -7.04 6.77
N ASN A 76 -19.98 -5.92 6.71
CA ASN A 76 -20.54 -4.63 7.10
C ASN A 76 -19.76 -3.45 6.48
N THR A 77 -20.24 -2.24 6.73
CA THR A 77 -19.61 -0.97 6.38
C THR A 77 -19.48 -0.12 7.65
N LEU A 78 -18.35 0.54 7.82
CA LEU A 78 -18.12 1.53 8.88
C LEU A 78 -18.05 2.91 8.22
N GLU A 79 -18.92 3.84 8.61
CA GLU A 79 -18.84 5.24 8.18
C GLU A 79 -18.85 6.14 9.41
N LYS A 80 -17.90 7.08 9.48
CA LYS A 80 -17.76 8.02 10.60
C LYS A 80 -17.71 7.30 11.95
N GLU A 81 -16.90 6.25 12.01
CA GLU A 81 -16.69 5.38 13.18
C GLU A 81 -17.94 4.63 13.68
N ARG A 82 -19.01 4.54 12.86
CA ARG A 82 -20.23 3.79 13.19
C ARG A 82 -20.47 2.66 12.20
N TRP A 83 -20.73 1.47 12.73
CA TRP A 83 -21.09 0.30 11.93
C TRP A 83 -22.54 0.42 11.44
N GLY A 84 -22.76 0.04 10.18
CA GLY A 84 -24.10 -0.12 9.61
C GLY A 84 -24.75 -1.46 9.94
N SER A 85 -25.74 -1.85 9.15
CA SER A 85 -26.43 -3.14 9.27
C SER A 85 -25.54 -4.32 8.84
N GLU A 86 -25.36 -5.31 9.70
CA GLU A 86 -24.60 -6.53 9.38
C GLU A 86 -25.32 -7.37 8.31
N GLU A 87 -24.57 -7.87 7.33
CA GLU A 87 -24.97 -8.96 6.43
C GLU A 87 -24.22 -10.23 6.83
N ILE A 88 -24.94 -11.28 7.20
CA ILE A 88 -24.34 -12.48 7.79
C ILE A 88 -24.56 -13.67 6.86
N LEU A 89 -23.46 -14.30 6.42
CA LEU A 89 -23.50 -15.61 5.79
C LEU A 89 -23.26 -16.69 6.85
N TYR A 90 -24.25 -17.56 7.08
CA TYR A 90 -24.19 -18.67 8.03
C TYR A 90 -23.52 -19.93 7.43
N GLN A 91 -22.47 -19.71 6.65
CA GLN A 91 -21.63 -20.75 6.06
C GLN A 91 -20.17 -20.39 6.29
N MET A 92 -19.33 -21.41 6.41
CA MET A 92 -17.90 -21.23 6.65
C MET A 92 -17.08 -22.07 5.66
N PRO A 93 -16.68 -21.48 4.51
CA PRO A 93 -15.86 -22.16 3.50
C PRO A 93 -14.38 -22.27 3.91
N LEU A 94 -13.95 -21.54 4.93
CA LEU A 94 -12.58 -21.54 5.45
C LEU A 94 -12.41 -22.58 6.56
N ARG A 95 -11.26 -23.25 6.61
CA ARG A 95 -10.96 -24.28 7.63
C ARG A 95 -9.73 -23.89 8.44
N VAL A 96 -9.82 -24.03 9.75
CA VAL A 96 -8.68 -23.89 10.66
C VAL A 96 -7.59 -24.89 10.28
N GLY A 97 -6.34 -24.42 10.22
CA GLY A 97 -5.16 -25.20 9.81
C GLY A 97 -4.98 -25.34 8.29
N ALA A 98 -5.92 -24.86 7.47
CA ALA A 98 -5.87 -25.00 6.02
C ALA A 98 -5.42 -23.71 5.31
N ALA A 99 -4.80 -23.89 4.15
CA ALA A 99 -4.59 -22.83 3.19
C ALA A 99 -5.91 -22.43 2.52
N PHE A 100 -5.96 -21.20 2.01
CA PHE A 100 -7.08 -20.70 1.24
C PHE A 100 -6.62 -19.78 0.11
N GLU A 101 -7.44 -19.75 -0.93
CA GLU A 101 -7.48 -18.67 -1.91
C GLU A 101 -8.77 -17.88 -1.71
N LEU A 102 -8.66 -16.57 -1.52
CA LEU A 102 -9.79 -15.65 -1.34
C LEU A 102 -9.73 -14.61 -2.43
N ILE A 103 -10.82 -14.47 -3.19
CA ILE A 103 -10.91 -13.53 -4.32
C ILE A 103 -12.05 -12.57 -4.05
N PHE A 104 -11.77 -11.27 -4.16
CA PHE A 104 -12.75 -10.20 -4.21
C PHE A 104 -12.79 -9.64 -5.63
N LEU A 105 -13.85 -9.94 -6.38
CA LEU A 105 -14.12 -9.28 -7.66
C LEU A 105 -14.89 -7.98 -7.38
N VAL A 106 -14.32 -6.86 -7.81
CA VAL A 106 -14.87 -5.53 -7.63
C VAL A 106 -15.70 -5.19 -8.86
N LEU A 107 -17.02 -5.12 -8.73
CA LEU A 107 -17.91 -4.68 -9.81
C LEU A 107 -18.32 -3.22 -9.59
N LYS A 108 -19.02 -2.62 -10.55
CA LYS A 108 -19.51 -1.24 -10.43
C LYS A 108 -20.49 -1.03 -9.27
N ASP A 109 -21.28 -2.05 -8.92
CA ASP A 109 -22.37 -1.95 -7.94
C ASP A 109 -22.15 -2.78 -6.67
N LYS A 110 -21.18 -3.70 -6.68
CA LYS A 110 -20.95 -4.64 -5.57
C LYS A 110 -19.55 -5.25 -5.58
N TYR A 111 -19.21 -5.90 -4.47
CA TYR A 111 -18.15 -6.91 -4.40
C TYR A 111 -18.77 -8.30 -4.59
N LYS A 112 -18.06 -9.20 -5.29
CA LYS A 112 -18.32 -10.65 -5.27
C LYS A 112 -17.14 -11.36 -4.65
N VAL A 113 -17.43 -12.31 -3.75
CA VAL A 113 -16.39 -13.02 -2.99
C VAL A 113 -16.40 -14.50 -3.34
N ALA A 114 -15.23 -15.05 -3.64
CA ALA A 114 -15.01 -16.46 -3.82
C ALA A 114 -13.92 -16.98 -2.87
N VAL A 115 -14.11 -18.21 -2.38
CA VAL A 115 -13.11 -18.92 -1.57
C VAL A 115 -12.83 -20.26 -2.24
N ASN A 116 -11.56 -20.54 -2.52
CA ASN A 116 -11.08 -21.76 -3.17
C ASN A 116 -11.83 -22.07 -4.48
N GLY A 117 -12.01 -21.04 -5.32
CA GLY A 117 -12.70 -21.14 -6.61
C GLY A 117 -14.23 -21.20 -6.54
N ALA A 118 -14.83 -21.28 -5.35
CA ALA A 118 -16.28 -21.31 -5.18
C ALA A 118 -16.82 -19.94 -4.76
N HIS A 119 -17.90 -19.48 -5.40
CA HIS A 119 -18.60 -18.25 -5.00
C HIS A 119 -19.21 -18.41 -3.60
N VAL A 120 -19.07 -17.38 -2.77
CA VAL A 120 -19.50 -17.39 -1.36
C VAL A 120 -20.58 -16.36 -1.08
N LEU A 121 -20.36 -15.09 -1.45
CA LEU A 121 -21.31 -14.00 -1.19
C LEU A 121 -21.11 -12.83 -2.15
N GLU A 122 -22.12 -11.97 -2.21
CA GLU A 122 -22.06 -10.64 -2.84
C GLU A 122 -22.31 -9.57 -1.77
N TYR A 123 -21.71 -8.39 -1.92
CA TYR A 123 -21.89 -7.26 -1.00
C TYR A 123 -22.03 -5.96 -1.78
N LYS A 124 -23.20 -5.32 -1.74
CA LYS A 124 -23.44 -4.07 -2.49
C LYS A 124 -22.60 -2.93 -1.93
N HIS A 125 -22.11 -2.06 -2.80
CA HIS A 125 -21.37 -0.86 -2.38
C HIS A 125 -22.28 0.04 -1.54
N ARG A 126 -21.87 0.32 -0.30
CA ARG A 126 -22.52 1.32 0.58
C ARG A 126 -21.73 2.62 0.65
N VAL A 127 -20.46 2.57 0.29
CA VAL A 127 -19.53 3.69 0.15
C VAL A 127 -19.09 3.77 -1.31
N ASP A 128 -18.88 4.98 -1.83
CA ASP A 128 -18.35 5.19 -3.18
C ASP A 128 -17.00 4.47 -3.36
N LEU A 129 -16.94 3.57 -4.35
CA LEU A 129 -15.76 2.77 -4.66
C LEU A 129 -14.52 3.63 -4.90
N ASN A 130 -14.66 4.83 -5.47
CA ASN A 130 -13.54 5.73 -5.76
C ASN A 130 -12.78 6.20 -4.51
N ARG A 131 -13.40 6.08 -3.33
CA ARG A 131 -12.77 6.43 -2.05
C ARG A 131 -11.90 5.30 -1.49
N VAL A 132 -12.02 4.10 -2.04
CA VAL A 132 -11.38 2.90 -1.51
C VAL A 132 -9.97 2.76 -2.08
N ASP A 133 -8.99 2.98 -1.23
CA ASP A 133 -7.58 3.03 -1.62
C ASP A 133 -6.68 2.17 -0.73
N THR A 134 -7.23 1.47 0.26
CA THR A 134 -6.45 0.75 1.25
C THR A 134 -7.08 -0.60 1.57
N ILE A 135 -6.25 -1.62 1.69
CA ILE A 135 -6.65 -2.92 2.24
C ILE A 135 -5.98 -3.12 3.61
N LEU A 136 -6.79 -3.46 4.61
CA LEU A 136 -6.33 -3.84 5.94
C LEU A 136 -6.64 -5.32 6.18
N ILE A 137 -5.69 -6.07 6.72
CA ILE A 137 -5.88 -7.47 7.11
C ILE A 137 -5.43 -7.63 8.55
N SER A 138 -6.30 -8.13 9.42
CA SER A 138 -5.99 -8.31 10.85
C SER A 138 -6.69 -9.52 11.45
N GLY A 139 -6.28 -9.89 12.67
CA GLY A 139 -6.78 -11.08 13.38
C GLY A 139 -5.97 -12.34 13.07
N ALA A 140 -6.54 -13.51 13.38
CA ALA A 140 -5.84 -14.78 13.31
C ALA A 140 -5.81 -15.35 11.88
N VAL A 141 -4.88 -14.84 11.07
CA VAL A 141 -4.66 -15.25 9.67
C VAL A 141 -3.17 -15.14 9.34
N ALA A 142 -2.65 -16.04 8.51
CA ALA A 142 -1.35 -15.89 7.87
C ALA A 142 -1.58 -15.60 6.38
N VAL A 143 -0.85 -14.63 5.82
CA VAL A 143 -1.02 -14.20 4.42
C VAL A 143 0.30 -14.38 3.68
N GLN A 144 0.27 -15.14 2.59
CA GLN A 144 1.43 -15.33 1.70
C GLN A 144 1.44 -14.30 0.56
N ALA A 145 0.28 -13.92 0.05
CA ALA A 145 0.19 -12.91 -1.01
C ALA A 145 -1.12 -12.14 -0.96
N VAL A 146 -1.04 -10.85 -1.28
CA VAL A 146 -2.18 -10.02 -1.70
C VAL A 146 -1.84 -9.47 -3.07
N ALA A 147 -2.68 -9.70 -4.06
CA ALA A 147 -2.44 -9.26 -5.44
C ALA A 147 -3.68 -8.56 -6.01
N VAL A 148 -3.47 -7.40 -6.63
CA VAL A 148 -4.50 -6.68 -7.39
C VAL A 148 -4.31 -7.01 -8.86
N LEU A 149 -5.29 -7.69 -9.42
CA LEU A 149 -5.31 -8.14 -10.80
C LEU A 149 -6.15 -7.17 -11.62
N PRO A 150 -5.66 -6.73 -12.79
CA PRO A 150 -6.44 -5.91 -13.70
C PRO A 150 -7.63 -6.70 -14.24
N PRO A 151 -8.62 -6.03 -14.87
CA PRO A 151 -9.72 -6.72 -15.53
C PRO A 151 -9.19 -7.77 -16.51
N ALA A 152 -9.76 -8.97 -16.47
CA ALA A 152 -9.46 -9.97 -17.49
C ALA A 152 -9.88 -9.39 -18.85
N SER A 153 -8.91 -9.12 -19.72
CA SER A 153 -9.19 -8.73 -21.10
C SER A 153 -10.17 -9.73 -21.70
N SER A 154 -11.31 -9.26 -22.22
CA SER A 154 -12.22 -10.07 -23.03
C SER A 154 -11.41 -10.78 -24.14
N PRO A 155 -11.80 -12.01 -24.54
CA PRO A 155 -10.96 -12.85 -25.39
C PRO A 155 -10.61 -12.15 -26.70
N ALA A 156 -9.32 -12.21 -27.03
CA ALA A 156 -8.76 -11.71 -28.28
C ALA A 156 -9.52 -12.22 -29.49
N SER A 157 -9.83 -11.32 -30.43
CA SER A 157 -10.13 -11.70 -31.81
C SER A 157 -8.91 -12.42 -32.42
N PRO A 158 -9.12 -13.47 -33.25
CA PRO A 158 -8.01 -14.26 -33.77
C PRO A 158 -7.44 -13.59 -35.01
N ALA A 159 -6.24 -13.04 -34.95
CA ALA A 159 -5.38 -12.95 -36.12
C ALA A 159 -3.93 -12.63 -35.75
N SER A 160 -3.03 -13.42 -36.34
CA SER A 160 -1.61 -13.15 -36.61
C SER A 160 -0.63 -13.77 -35.62
N SER A 161 -0.46 -15.08 -35.79
CA SER A 161 0.75 -15.82 -35.52
C SER A 161 1.95 -15.18 -36.24
N LEU A 162 2.89 -14.63 -35.48
CA LEU A 162 4.27 -14.47 -35.91
C LEU A 162 5.19 -15.09 -34.88
N THR A 163 5.62 -16.30 -35.22
CA THR A 163 6.69 -17.07 -34.59
C THR A 163 7.98 -16.24 -34.57
N ILE A 164 8.47 -15.88 -33.39
CA ILE A 164 9.86 -15.47 -33.20
C ILE A 164 10.53 -16.49 -32.28
N LYS A 165 11.50 -17.19 -32.88
CA LYS A 165 12.42 -18.15 -32.28
C LYS A 165 13.02 -17.61 -30.98
N MET A 166 12.92 -18.42 -29.92
CA MET A 166 13.73 -18.28 -28.71
C MET A 166 15.21 -18.23 -29.09
N LYS A 167 15.86 -17.10 -28.80
CA LYS A 167 17.29 -17.07 -28.49
C LYS A 167 17.41 -16.97 -26.99
N ASN A 168 17.93 -18.05 -26.39
CA ASN A 168 18.45 -18.07 -25.04
C ASN A 168 19.37 -16.86 -24.82
N THR A 169 18.90 -15.92 -24.02
CA THR A 169 19.75 -14.96 -23.35
C THR A 169 19.33 -14.98 -21.88
N ASN A 170 20.28 -15.33 -21.02
CA ASN A 170 20.14 -15.28 -19.57
C ASN A 170 19.68 -13.88 -19.16
N MET A 171 18.38 -13.65 -19.01
CA MET A 171 17.89 -12.53 -18.22
C MET A 171 17.96 -12.97 -16.77
N GLN A 172 19.10 -12.65 -16.14
CA GLN A 172 19.17 -12.50 -14.70
C GLN A 172 18.06 -11.53 -14.30
N THR A 173 17.01 -12.06 -13.70
CA THR A 173 16.07 -11.33 -12.87
C THR A 173 16.90 -10.54 -11.86
N GLN A 174 16.93 -9.21 -11.99
CA GLN A 174 17.44 -8.34 -10.94
C GLN A 174 16.46 -8.36 -9.77
N ASN A 175 16.47 -9.48 -9.04
CA ASN A 175 16.16 -9.51 -7.62
C ASN A 175 17.28 -8.74 -6.91
N SER A 176 17.16 -7.41 -6.79
CA SER A 176 17.95 -6.68 -5.81
C SER A 176 17.28 -6.79 -4.45
N VAL A 177 17.82 -7.73 -3.70
CA VAL A 177 17.59 -8.06 -2.30
C VAL A 177 17.87 -6.83 -1.43
N PHE A 178 16.86 -6.29 -0.75
CA PHE A 178 17.08 -5.56 0.52
C PHE A 178 16.62 -6.41 1.70
N ARG A 179 17.03 -7.69 1.73
CA ARG A 179 17.24 -8.39 3.00
C ARG A 179 18.68 -8.16 3.41
N LEU A 180 18.92 -7.21 4.31
CA LEU A 180 20.04 -7.20 5.24
C LEU A 180 19.76 -6.12 6.28
N HIS A 181 20.07 -6.41 7.54
CA HIS A 181 20.14 -5.47 8.67
C HIS A 181 20.55 -4.06 8.21
N GLN A 182 19.57 -3.17 8.06
CA GLN A 182 19.84 -1.84 7.52
C GLN A 182 20.57 -1.03 8.61
N ARG A 183 21.85 -0.76 8.39
CA ARG A 183 22.60 0.21 9.20
C ARG A 183 21.93 1.55 9.01
N PHE A 184 21.45 2.10 10.11
CA PHE A 184 20.81 3.40 10.14
C PHE A 184 21.89 4.48 10.34
N PRO A 185 21.92 5.59 9.57
CA PRO A 185 20.92 6.04 8.59
C PRO A 185 20.86 5.20 7.31
N PHE A 186 19.65 4.97 6.79
CA PHE A 186 19.46 4.26 5.53
C PHE A 186 19.78 5.18 4.34
N ARG A 187 20.55 4.66 3.37
CA ARG A 187 20.77 5.29 2.06
C ARG A 187 20.62 4.28 0.94
N GLY A 188 19.69 4.55 0.02
CA GLY A 188 19.45 3.75 -1.18
C GLY A 188 19.71 4.56 -2.45
N ARG A 189 20.27 3.91 -3.48
CA ARG A 189 20.56 4.55 -4.77
C ARG A 189 19.38 4.42 -5.74
N LEU A 190 19.12 5.46 -6.51
CA LEU A 190 18.09 5.53 -7.55
C LEU A 190 18.79 5.68 -8.90
N GLU A 191 19.27 4.57 -9.48
CA GLU A 191 20.25 4.61 -10.58
C GLU A 191 19.82 5.36 -11.84
N LYS A 192 18.51 5.41 -12.12
CA LYS A 192 17.95 6.09 -13.30
C LYS A 192 17.17 7.36 -12.94
N GLY A 193 17.31 7.82 -11.71
CA GLY A 193 16.54 8.93 -11.17
C GLY A 193 15.04 8.63 -11.08
N LEU A 194 14.25 9.70 -10.91
CA LEU A 194 12.79 9.64 -10.92
C LEU A 194 12.23 10.07 -12.28
N LYS A 195 11.02 9.58 -12.58
CA LYS A 195 10.21 9.99 -13.71
C LYS A 195 8.81 10.34 -13.23
N VAL A 196 8.08 11.11 -14.04
CA VAL A 196 6.65 11.32 -13.81
C VAL A 196 5.95 9.97 -13.73
N GLY A 197 5.15 9.79 -12.69
CA GLY A 197 4.44 8.55 -12.36
C GLY A 197 5.17 7.65 -11.36
N HIS A 198 6.50 7.75 -11.21
CA HIS A 198 7.23 6.94 -10.24
C HIS A 198 6.79 7.26 -8.81
N SER A 199 6.67 6.22 -8.00
CA SER A 199 6.36 6.35 -6.58
C SER A 199 7.43 5.66 -5.74
N ILE A 200 7.88 6.33 -4.68
CA ILE A 200 8.72 5.75 -3.63
C ILE A 200 7.80 5.42 -2.46
N ILE A 201 7.80 4.17 -2.04
CA ILE A 201 7.06 3.68 -0.88
C ILE A 201 8.07 3.40 0.24
N ILE A 202 7.85 4.02 1.40
CA ILE A 202 8.67 3.87 2.60
C ILE A 202 7.75 3.34 3.70
N LYS A 203 8.02 2.13 4.20
CA LYS A 203 7.33 1.54 5.35
C LYS A 203 8.26 1.50 6.54
N GLY A 204 7.80 2.00 7.67
CA GLY A 204 8.60 2.02 8.88
C GLY A 204 7.73 2.05 10.13
N GLN A 205 8.39 2.03 11.27
CA GLN A 205 7.79 2.25 12.57
C GLN A 205 8.59 3.34 13.28
N THR A 206 7.93 4.37 13.78
CA THR A 206 8.59 5.39 14.59
C THR A 206 9.03 4.77 15.92
N SER A 207 10.17 5.21 16.46
CA SER A 207 10.59 4.77 17.81
C SER A 207 9.56 5.20 18.87
N SER A 208 9.42 4.44 19.97
CA SER A 208 8.44 4.73 21.03
C SER A 208 8.60 6.12 21.68
N ASN A 209 9.79 6.71 21.59
CA ASN A 209 10.14 8.05 22.08
C ASN A 209 10.54 9.01 20.95
N ALA A 210 10.07 8.75 19.72
CA ALA A 210 10.46 9.50 18.53
C ALA A 210 10.16 11.00 18.67
N LYS A 211 11.20 11.83 18.48
CA LYS A 211 11.11 13.29 18.39
C LYS A 211 10.95 13.73 16.96
N SER A 212 11.73 13.16 16.04
CA SER A 212 11.65 13.45 14.62
C SER A 212 12.37 12.42 13.76
N PHE A 213 11.93 12.29 12.52
CA PHE A 213 12.69 11.60 11.48
C PHE A 213 12.66 12.40 10.18
N ALA A 214 13.49 12.03 9.22
CA ALA A 214 13.46 12.65 7.90
C ALA A 214 13.61 11.63 6.77
N VAL A 215 12.91 11.93 5.67
CA VAL A 215 13.04 11.27 4.38
C VAL A 215 13.55 12.31 3.38
N ASN A 216 14.69 12.03 2.77
CA ASN A 216 15.36 12.93 1.85
C ASN A 216 15.46 12.29 0.47
N LEU A 217 14.97 12.98 -0.55
CA LEU A 217 15.33 12.72 -1.93
C LEU A 217 16.50 13.64 -2.29
N ARG A 218 17.66 13.05 -2.52
CA ARG A 218 18.89 13.78 -2.86
C ARG A 218 19.22 13.65 -4.32
N ASP A 219 19.99 14.61 -4.82
CA ASP A 219 20.57 14.51 -6.13
C ASP A 219 21.57 13.34 -6.23
N ALA A 220 22.01 13.00 -7.44
CA ALA A 220 22.95 11.91 -7.65
C ALA A 220 24.29 12.11 -6.91
N SER A 221 24.75 13.36 -6.72
CA SER A 221 25.96 13.67 -5.96
C SER A 221 25.77 13.54 -4.44
N GLY A 222 24.53 13.57 -3.96
CA GLY A 222 24.17 13.53 -2.55
C GLY A 222 24.33 14.86 -1.82
N ARG A 223 24.76 15.92 -2.51
CA ARG A 223 25.01 17.25 -1.94
C ARG A 223 23.71 18.00 -1.69
N ASP A 224 22.81 17.98 -2.68
CA ASP A 224 21.55 18.69 -2.62
C ASP A 224 20.42 17.77 -2.16
N ILE A 225 19.50 18.31 -1.36
CA ILE A 225 18.24 17.67 -0.99
C ILE A 225 17.13 18.29 -1.82
N VAL A 226 16.73 17.58 -2.88
CA VAL A 226 15.64 17.98 -3.79
C VAL A 226 14.31 18.05 -3.04
N LEU A 227 14.04 17.06 -2.18
CA LEU A 227 12.89 17.04 -1.29
C LEU A 227 13.30 16.56 0.09
N HIS A 228 13.14 17.41 1.09
CA HIS A 228 13.27 17.09 2.50
C HIS A 228 11.88 16.97 3.11
N LEU A 229 11.57 15.82 3.69
CA LEU A 229 10.35 15.57 4.44
C LEU A 229 10.72 15.31 5.90
N ASN A 230 10.25 16.12 6.84
CA ASN A 230 10.65 16.05 8.25
C ASN A 230 9.47 16.13 9.21
N PRO A 231 8.88 14.98 9.57
CA PRO A 231 7.95 14.88 10.68
C PRO A 231 8.66 15.15 12.01
N ARG A 232 8.19 16.16 12.73
CA ARG A 232 8.63 16.58 14.08
C ARG A 232 7.50 16.27 15.06
N LEU A 233 7.49 15.04 15.59
CA LEU A 233 6.39 14.48 16.37
C LEU A 233 6.07 15.30 17.62
N ALA A 234 7.10 15.75 18.35
CA ALA A 234 6.92 16.55 19.57
C ALA A 234 6.19 17.88 19.33
N LYS A 235 6.41 18.50 18.17
CA LYS A 235 5.76 19.75 17.76
C LYS A 235 4.51 19.53 16.90
N ARG A 236 4.24 18.28 16.50
CA ARG A 236 3.21 17.89 15.52
C ARG A 236 3.31 18.69 14.21
N VAL A 237 4.54 18.96 13.77
CA VAL A 237 4.84 19.70 12.53
C VAL A 237 5.40 18.73 11.50
N PHE A 238 4.84 18.71 10.29
CA PHE A 238 5.40 17.97 9.17
C PHE A 238 6.08 18.94 8.20
N ALA A 239 7.31 19.34 8.52
CA ALA A 239 8.06 20.30 7.71
C ALA A 239 8.50 19.67 6.37
N ARG A 240 8.49 20.46 5.30
CA ARG A 240 9.11 20.10 4.03
C ARG A 240 9.81 21.28 3.38
N ASN A 241 10.92 20.99 2.71
CA ASN A 241 11.80 21.99 2.14
C ASN A 241 12.72 21.36 1.07
N SER A 242 13.58 22.18 0.48
CA SER A 242 14.72 21.74 -0.33
C SER A 242 15.98 22.40 0.21
N PHE A 243 17.08 21.66 0.20
CA PHE A 243 18.42 22.17 0.50
C PHE A 243 19.21 22.17 -0.80
N LEU A 244 19.40 23.33 -1.39
CA LEU A 244 19.98 23.48 -2.73
C LEU A 244 21.13 24.46 -2.64
N SER A 245 22.28 24.14 -3.25
CA SER A 245 23.44 25.06 -3.23
C SER A 245 23.81 25.51 -1.81
N GLU A 246 23.85 24.54 -0.90
CA GLU A 246 24.25 24.72 0.51
C GLU A 246 23.31 25.60 1.36
N CYS A 247 22.11 25.91 0.87
CA CYS A 247 21.13 26.68 1.64
C CYS A 247 19.74 26.00 1.69
N TRP A 248 19.07 26.15 2.82
CA TRP A 248 17.66 25.78 2.95
C TRP A 248 16.78 26.84 2.30
N GLY A 249 15.78 26.40 1.53
CA GLY A 249 14.74 27.29 1.03
C GLY A 249 13.70 27.66 2.09
N ALA A 250 12.56 28.19 1.64
CA ALA A 250 11.41 28.43 2.51
C ALA A 250 10.82 27.10 3.01
N GLU A 251 10.59 26.98 4.32
CA GLU A 251 9.91 25.81 4.90
C GLU A 251 8.40 25.90 4.66
N GLU A 252 7.80 24.80 4.24
CA GLU A 252 6.34 24.63 4.19
C GLU A 252 5.94 23.64 5.30
N SER A 253 4.87 23.94 6.04
CA SER A 253 4.42 23.09 7.17
C SER A 253 2.91 22.97 7.36
N ASP A 254 2.10 23.71 6.59
CA ASP A 254 0.64 23.65 6.59
C ASP A 254 0.11 22.22 6.43
N LEU A 255 -0.84 21.84 7.27
CA LEU A 255 -1.37 20.48 7.29
C LEU A 255 -2.72 20.48 8.01
N GLU A 256 -3.67 19.68 7.52
CA GLU A 256 -4.97 19.51 8.21
C GLU A 256 -4.82 18.69 9.50
N ALA A 257 -4.06 17.59 9.45
CA ALA A 257 -3.82 16.72 10.60
C ALA A 257 -2.44 16.05 10.52
N PHE A 258 -1.71 16.04 11.64
CA PHE A 258 -0.40 15.39 11.73
C PHE A 258 -0.51 13.86 11.71
N PRO A 259 0.09 13.15 10.73
CA PRO A 259 -0.23 11.74 10.44
C PRO A 259 0.69 10.73 11.16
N PHE A 260 1.59 11.18 12.04
CA PHE A 260 2.52 10.30 12.76
C PHE A 260 2.28 10.31 14.25
N ALA A 261 2.54 9.16 14.89
CA ALA A 261 2.60 9.01 16.33
C ALA A 261 3.85 8.19 16.69
N ALA A 262 4.35 8.32 17.92
CA ALA A 262 5.53 7.58 18.38
C ALA A 262 5.20 6.11 18.65
N GLY A 263 6.08 5.18 18.25
CA GLY A 263 5.85 3.74 18.37
C GLY A 263 4.94 3.15 17.28
N GLU A 264 4.38 3.97 16.39
CA GLU A 264 3.38 3.55 15.42
C GLU A 264 3.98 3.26 14.04
N TYR A 265 3.35 2.31 13.35
CA TYR A 265 3.63 2.01 11.96
C TYR A 265 3.23 3.18 11.05
N PHE A 266 3.98 3.35 9.96
CA PHE A 266 3.56 4.20 8.85
C PHE A 266 3.97 3.60 7.50
N GLU A 267 3.14 3.89 6.50
CA GLU A 267 3.47 3.79 5.08
C GLU A 267 3.43 5.20 4.49
N MET A 268 4.56 5.69 4.00
CA MET A 268 4.68 6.96 3.28
C MET A 268 4.87 6.67 1.79
N ILE A 269 4.09 7.36 0.96
CA ILE A 269 4.21 7.30 -0.50
C ILE A 269 4.58 8.69 -1.00
N VAL A 270 5.70 8.77 -1.71
CA VAL A 270 6.16 9.98 -2.41
C VAL A 270 6.04 9.72 -3.91
N ARG A 271 5.00 10.28 -4.54
CA ARG A 271 4.74 10.13 -5.97
C ARG A 271 5.23 11.36 -6.74
N SER A 272 5.97 11.13 -7.82
CA SER A 272 6.43 12.19 -8.71
C SER A 272 5.36 12.48 -9.77
N ASN A 273 4.80 13.70 -9.78
CA ASN A 273 3.95 14.18 -10.86
C ASN A 273 4.73 15.17 -11.74
N GLU A 274 4.07 15.73 -12.76
CA GLU A 274 4.70 16.67 -13.71
C GLU A 274 5.25 17.94 -13.04
N ARG A 275 4.59 18.44 -11.98
CA ARG A 275 4.91 19.74 -11.37
C ARG A 275 5.17 19.71 -9.86
N HIS A 276 4.91 18.59 -9.20
CA HIS A 276 5.02 18.46 -7.75
C HIS A 276 5.27 17.01 -7.33
N PHE A 277 5.77 16.82 -6.12
CA PHE A 277 5.67 15.57 -5.40
C PHE A 277 4.35 15.53 -4.65
N ARG A 278 3.62 14.43 -4.78
CA ARG A 278 2.43 14.15 -3.96
C ARG A 278 2.82 13.22 -2.83
N VAL A 279 2.58 13.64 -1.60
CA VAL A 279 2.89 12.85 -0.40
C VAL A 279 1.60 12.35 0.23
N ALA A 280 1.54 11.04 0.47
CA ALA A 280 0.50 10.38 1.24
C ALA A 280 1.13 9.61 2.40
N VAL A 281 0.41 9.52 3.51
CA VAL A 281 0.80 8.72 4.68
C VAL A 281 -0.41 7.90 5.09
N ASN A 282 -0.23 6.58 5.19
CA ASN A 282 -1.28 5.65 5.57
C ASN A 282 -2.54 5.83 4.69
N GLY A 283 -2.36 5.79 3.36
CA GLY A 283 -3.41 5.99 2.36
C GLY A 283 -3.93 7.42 2.23
N CYS A 284 -3.85 8.24 3.27
CA CYS A 284 -4.36 9.60 3.25
C CYS A 284 -3.37 10.57 2.58
N HIS A 285 -3.84 11.31 1.58
CA HIS A 285 -3.10 12.44 1.03
C HIS A 285 -2.79 13.48 2.13
N GLN A 286 -1.56 14.01 2.14
CA GLN A 286 -1.11 14.99 3.12
C GLN A 286 -0.90 16.36 2.48
N PHE A 287 -0.11 16.42 1.40
CA PHE A 287 0.20 17.65 0.68
C PHE A 287 0.83 17.36 -0.68
N ASP A 288 0.79 18.37 -1.55
CA ASP A 288 1.56 18.46 -2.78
C ASP A 288 2.71 19.46 -2.56
N TYR A 289 3.96 19.04 -2.85
CA TYR A 289 5.15 19.90 -2.77
C TYR A 289 5.64 20.23 -4.18
N LYS A 290 5.51 21.49 -4.58
CA LYS A 290 5.90 21.93 -5.93
C LYS A 290 7.39 21.69 -6.18
N HIS A 291 7.72 21.18 -7.36
CA HIS A 291 9.10 20.92 -7.74
C HIS A 291 9.93 22.22 -7.70
N ARG A 292 10.95 22.24 -6.85
CA ARG A 292 11.98 23.30 -6.85
C ARG A 292 13.15 22.95 -7.79
N VAL A 293 13.37 21.65 -8.02
CA VAL A 293 14.24 21.12 -9.07
C VAL A 293 13.34 20.39 -10.07
N GLN A 294 13.32 20.86 -11.33
CA GLN A 294 12.43 20.31 -12.37
C GLN A 294 12.95 18.99 -12.95
N ASP A 295 14.26 18.80 -12.96
CA ASP A 295 14.88 17.58 -13.47
C ASP A 295 14.76 16.45 -12.45
N LEU A 296 13.69 15.65 -12.58
CA LEU A 296 13.47 14.47 -11.75
C LEU A 296 14.54 13.38 -11.97
N SER A 297 15.20 13.36 -13.12
CA SER A 297 16.26 12.39 -13.39
C SER A 297 17.52 12.65 -12.57
N ALA A 298 17.70 13.87 -12.06
CA ALA A 298 18.78 14.23 -11.15
C ALA A 298 18.64 13.60 -9.75
N VAL A 299 17.44 13.16 -9.35
CA VAL A 299 17.16 12.58 -8.02
C VAL A 299 17.75 11.17 -7.92
N GLY A 300 19.00 11.05 -7.47
CA GLY A 300 19.75 9.80 -7.50
C GLY A 300 19.83 9.03 -6.18
N GLN A 301 19.32 9.56 -5.07
CA GLN A 301 19.42 8.89 -3.76
C GLN A 301 18.17 9.12 -2.89
N LEU A 302 17.80 8.09 -2.14
CA LEU A 302 16.86 8.15 -1.03
C LEU A 302 17.64 7.98 0.28
N GLU A 303 17.41 8.88 1.23
CA GLU A 303 17.97 8.79 2.57
C GLU A 303 16.84 8.83 3.61
N VAL A 304 16.91 7.95 4.62
CA VAL A 304 15.98 7.94 5.76
C VAL A 304 16.79 7.98 7.05
N VAL A 305 16.54 9.00 7.89
CA VAL A 305 17.29 9.29 9.13
C VAL A 305 16.37 9.66 10.29
N GLY A 306 16.89 9.66 11.52
CA GLY A 306 16.16 9.99 12.75
C GLY A 306 15.44 8.82 13.44
N ASP A 307 14.38 9.10 14.20
CA ASP A 307 13.80 8.16 15.16
C ASP A 307 12.82 7.16 14.51
N VAL A 308 13.32 6.31 13.61
CA VAL A 308 12.52 5.35 12.84
C VAL A 308 13.28 4.04 12.60
N THR A 309 12.57 2.93 12.73
CA THR A 309 12.99 1.62 12.23
C THR A 309 12.41 1.42 10.84
N LEU A 310 13.27 1.30 9.83
CA LEU A 310 12.84 1.08 8.46
C LEU A 310 12.51 -0.40 8.26
N MET A 311 11.33 -0.68 7.73
CA MET A 311 10.86 -2.05 7.46
C MET A 311 11.03 -2.41 5.99
N ASP A 312 10.75 -1.47 5.10
CA ASP A 312 10.75 -1.72 3.67
C ASP A 312 10.79 -0.41 2.87
N VAL A 313 11.46 -0.45 1.71
CA VAL A 313 11.58 0.65 0.77
C VAL A 313 11.48 0.09 -0.64
N ARG A 314 10.56 0.63 -1.44
CA ARG A 314 10.36 0.21 -2.83
C ARG A 314 10.16 1.41 -3.73
N MET A 315 10.61 1.31 -4.97
CA MET A 315 10.22 2.19 -6.06
C MET A 315 9.36 1.42 -7.04
N ILE A 316 8.31 2.07 -7.54
CA ILE A 316 7.36 1.52 -8.51
C ILE A 316 6.99 2.55 -9.58
#